data_AF-A0A7W0WQA6-F1
#
_entry.id   AF-A0A7W0WQA6-F1
#
_cell.length_a   1.000
_cell.length_b   1.000
_cell.length_c   1.000
_cell.angle_alpha   90.00
_cell.angle_beta   90.00
_cell.angle_gamma   90.00
#
_symmetry.space_group_name_H-M   'P 1'
#
loop_
_entity.id
_entity.type
_entity.pdbx_description
1 polymer ?
#
loop_
_entity_poly.entity_id
_entity_poly.type
_entity_poly.pdbx_seq_one_letter_code
_entity_poly.pdbx_strand_id
1 'polypeptide(L)'
;MKYVVLALLAFGCQDAKKKPAPAPPPTPAATPQRELCVVALAMFERFVDTGDPGATPEQVGKVKIALIDRCVQDSWSEAALACMRAAKDPHATFACWNEHLTKEQRDAASKALGSLGQ
;
A
#
# COMPACT_ATOMS: atom_id res chain seq x y z
N MET A 1 -4.78 38.46 25.78
CA MET A 1 -3.33 38.76 25.64
C MET A 1 -2.59 37.64 26.39
N LYS A 2 -1.89 36.71 25.71
CA LYS A 2 -0.46 36.78 25.35
C LYS A 2 0.37 37.00 26.63
N TYR A 3 1.10 36.01 27.18
CA TYR A 3 2.47 35.60 26.84
C TYR A 3 2.92 34.52 27.88
N VAL A 4 3.49 33.35 27.50
CA VAL A 4 4.95 33.07 27.36
C VAL A 4 5.61 32.92 28.76
N VAL A 5 6.43 31.92 29.13
CA VAL A 5 7.28 30.94 28.43
C VAL A 5 8.01 30.07 29.47
N LEU A 6 8.54 28.92 29.03
CA LEU A 6 9.74 28.14 29.44
C LEU A 6 10.30 28.29 30.89
N ALA A 7 10.92 27.31 31.54
CA ALA A 7 11.75 26.20 31.08
C ALA A 7 12.01 25.32 32.30
N LEU A 8 12.45 24.07 32.10
CA LEU A 8 13.65 23.59 32.79
C LEU A 8 14.27 22.47 31.95
N LEU A 9 15.22 22.90 31.13
CA LEU A 9 16.29 22.08 30.57
C LEU A 9 17.12 21.54 31.74
N ALA A 10 17.29 20.22 31.80
CA ALA A 10 18.43 19.61 32.47
C ALA A 10 19.37 19.08 31.39
N PHE A 11 20.60 19.58 31.49
CA PHE A 11 21.74 19.41 30.62
C PHE A 11 22.32 17.99 30.65
N GLY A 12 22.84 17.55 29.49
CA GLY A 12 23.65 16.34 29.34
C GLY A 12 24.27 16.23 27.94
N CYS A 13 25.26 17.10 27.68
CA CYS A 13 26.41 17.02 26.75
C CYS A 13 26.25 16.35 25.36
N GLN A 14 26.22 17.17 24.31
CA GLN A 14 27.33 17.40 23.35
C GLN A 14 27.47 16.33 22.28
N ASP A 15 26.90 16.59 21.09
CA ASP A 15 27.64 16.46 19.82
C ASP A 15 26.91 17.15 18.65
N ALA A 16 27.66 17.41 17.60
CA ALA A 16 27.47 18.39 16.52
C ALA A 16 26.05 18.59 15.89
N LYS A 17 25.73 19.88 15.68
CA LYS A 17 24.96 20.47 14.56
C LYS A 17 24.09 19.52 13.70
N LYS A 18 22.80 19.44 14.02
CA LYS A 18 21.70 19.53 13.05
C LYS A 18 20.40 19.74 13.82
N LYS A 19 19.61 20.74 13.40
CA LYS A 19 18.23 20.91 13.90
C LYS A 19 17.54 19.53 13.84
N PRO A 20 16.89 19.06 14.93
CA PRO A 20 16.01 17.91 14.83
C PRO A 20 14.98 18.27 13.76
N ALA A 21 15.05 17.58 12.62
CA ALA A 21 13.94 17.60 11.70
C ALA A 21 12.71 17.15 12.52
N PRO A 22 11.55 17.81 12.38
CA PRO A 22 10.33 17.31 13.01
C PRO A 22 10.22 15.83 12.66
N ALA A 23 10.06 15.00 13.69
CA ALA A 23 9.85 13.57 13.50
C ALA A 23 8.75 13.42 12.42
N PRO A 24 8.97 12.60 11.38
CA PRO A 24 7.93 12.38 10.39
C PRO A 24 6.64 11.99 11.11
N PRO A 25 5.47 12.46 10.64
CA PRO A 25 4.19 12.10 11.25
C PRO A 25 4.13 10.59 11.42
N PRO A 26 3.59 10.08 12.54
CA PRO A 26 3.55 8.65 12.79
C PRO A 26 2.88 7.99 11.60
N THR A 27 3.67 7.22 10.84
CA THR A 27 3.12 6.35 9.82
C THR A 27 2.16 5.43 10.57
N PRO A 28 0.88 5.29 10.17
CA PRO A 28 -0.01 4.34 10.81
C PRO A 28 0.72 3.00 10.87
N ALA A 29 0.87 2.44 12.07
CA ALA A 29 1.54 1.15 12.24
C ALA A 29 0.95 0.18 11.22
N ALA A 30 1.81 -0.41 10.38
CA ALA A 30 1.35 -1.36 9.39
C ALA A 30 0.59 -2.47 10.12
N THR A 31 -0.72 -2.56 9.90
CA THR A 31 -1.49 -3.70 10.40
C THR A 31 -0.93 -4.96 9.75
N PRO A 32 -0.83 -6.10 10.45
CA PRO A 32 -0.31 -7.34 9.87
C PRO A 32 -0.94 -7.69 8.51
N GLN A 33 -2.24 -7.40 8.35
CA GLN A 33 -2.97 -7.59 7.10
C GLN A 33 -2.48 -6.70 5.95
N ARG A 34 -2.14 -5.43 6.22
CA ARG A 34 -1.67 -4.51 5.17
C ARG A 34 -0.34 -4.98 4.59
N GLU A 35 0.56 -5.48 5.43
CA GLU A 35 1.83 -6.04 4.97
C GLU A 35 1.62 -7.29 4.10
N LEU A 36 0.71 -8.19 4.52
CA LEU A 36 0.34 -9.36 3.72
C LEU A 36 -0.22 -8.94 2.34
N CYS A 37 -1.10 -7.95 2.30
CA CYS A 37 -1.63 -7.39 1.06
C CYS A 37 -0.53 -6.80 0.17
N VAL A 38 0.40 -6.02 0.74
CA VAL A 38 1.52 -5.42 0.00
C VAL A 38 2.40 -6.49 -0.64
N VAL A 39 2.73 -7.54 0.12
CA VAL A 39 3.58 -8.63 -0.36
C VAL A 39 2.85 -9.46 -1.42
N ALA A 40 1.57 -9.80 -1.21
CA ALA A 40 0.78 -10.57 -2.17
C ALA A 40 0.58 -9.82 -3.50
N LEU A 41 0.48 -8.48 -3.45
CA LEU A 41 0.28 -7.62 -4.62
C LEU A 41 1.60 -7.01 -5.16
N ALA A 42 2.76 -7.50 -4.73
CA ALA A 42 4.05 -6.96 -5.18
C ALA A 42 4.25 -7.09 -6.70
N MET A 43 3.71 -8.16 -7.29
CA MET A 43 3.79 -8.40 -8.73
C MET A 43 2.89 -7.45 -9.54
N PHE A 44 1.96 -6.72 -8.90
CA PHE A 44 0.91 -5.95 -9.56
C PHE A 44 1.42 -4.89 -10.55
N GLU A 45 2.59 -4.28 -10.28
CA GLU A 45 3.21 -3.31 -11.18
C GLU A 45 3.46 -3.90 -12.58
N ARG A 46 3.81 -5.19 -12.65
CA ARG A 46 4.02 -5.90 -13.93
C ARG A 46 2.74 -6.15 -14.72
N PHE A 47 1.56 -5.98 -14.11
CA PHE A 47 0.27 -6.17 -14.77
C PHE A 47 -0.15 -4.92 -15.51
N VAL A 48 0.03 -3.75 -14.88
CA VAL A 48 -0.39 -2.49 -15.47
C VAL A 48 0.46 -2.16 -16.69
N ASP A 49 1.77 -2.44 -16.63
CA ASP A 49 2.68 -2.32 -17.77
C ASP A 49 2.23 -3.14 -19.01
N THR A 50 1.43 -4.20 -18.82
CA THR A 50 0.94 -5.05 -19.92
C THR A 50 -0.44 -4.64 -20.46
N GLY A 51 -1.24 -3.90 -19.68
CA GLY A 51 -2.63 -3.58 -20.00
C GLY A 51 -2.83 -2.18 -20.60
N ASP A 52 -1.97 -1.23 -20.25
CA ASP A 52 -2.01 0.14 -20.77
C ASP A 52 -0.58 0.67 -20.99
N PRO A 53 -0.06 0.63 -22.24
CA PRO A 53 1.29 1.11 -22.54
C PRO A 53 1.47 2.61 -22.32
N GLY A 54 0.40 3.38 -22.06
CA GLY A 54 0.43 4.80 -21.72
C GLY A 54 0.43 5.10 -20.22
N ALA A 55 0.30 4.09 -19.35
CA ALA A 55 0.23 4.30 -17.91
C ALA A 55 1.57 4.82 -17.35
N THR A 56 1.52 5.95 -16.66
CA THR A 56 2.68 6.50 -15.95
C THR A 56 2.96 5.69 -14.67
N PRO A 57 4.22 5.61 -14.20
CA PRO A 57 4.54 4.97 -12.93
C PRO A 57 3.73 5.50 -11.73
N GLU A 58 3.34 6.79 -11.75
CA GLU A 58 2.49 7.38 -10.73
C GLU A 58 1.07 6.78 -10.73
N GLN A 59 0.48 6.59 -11.91
CA GLN A 59 -0.84 5.95 -12.07
C GLN A 59 -0.80 4.49 -11.62
N VAL A 60 0.25 3.75 -12.02
CA VAL A 60 0.49 2.37 -11.56
C VAL A 60 0.56 2.33 -10.03
N GLY A 61 1.31 3.25 -9.41
CA GLY A 61 1.43 3.36 -7.96
C GLY A 61 0.09 3.62 -7.27
N LYS A 62 -0.74 4.55 -7.80
CA LYS A 62 -2.08 4.83 -7.26
C LYS A 62 -2.98 3.61 -7.27
N VAL A 63 -2.93 2.81 -8.33
CA VAL A 63 -3.74 1.59 -8.44
C VAL A 63 -3.29 0.53 -7.48
N LYS A 64 -1.98 0.31 -7.39
CA LYS A 64 -1.43 -0.64 -6.42
C LYS A 64 -1.90 -0.29 -5.01
N ILE A 65 -1.86 0.99 -4.64
CA ILE A 65 -2.36 1.47 -3.34
C ILE A 65 -3.87 1.18 -3.21
N ALA A 66 -4.68 1.51 -4.23
CA ALA A 66 -6.11 1.26 -4.19
C ALA A 66 -6.46 -0.23 -4.05
N LEU A 67 -5.71 -1.12 -4.72
CA LEU A 67 -5.87 -2.56 -4.57
C LEU A 67 -5.45 -3.07 -3.19
N ILE A 68 -4.37 -2.55 -2.62
CA ILE A 68 -3.97 -2.84 -1.24
C ILE A 68 -5.07 -2.42 -0.27
N ASP A 69 -5.65 -1.24 -0.46
CA ASP A 69 -6.74 -0.76 0.38
C ASP A 69 -7.99 -1.63 0.23
N ARG A 70 -8.32 -2.11 -0.98
CA ARG A 70 -9.39 -3.11 -1.18
C ARG A 70 -9.09 -4.44 -0.49
N CYS A 71 -7.87 -4.94 -0.60
CA CYS A 71 -7.44 -6.17 0.07
C CYS A 71 -7.63 -6.09 1.60
N VAL A 72 -7.30 -4.96 2.20
CA VAL A 72 -7.50 -4.72 3.64
C VAL A 72 -8.97 -4.53 3.98
N GLN A 73 -9.69 -3.67 3.26
CA GLN A 73 -11.10 -3.36 3.51
C GLN A 73 -12.00 -4.59 3.38
N ASP A 74 -11.76 -5.40 2.34
CA ASP A 74 -12.56 -6.58 2.04
C ASP A 74 -12.07 -7.84 2.76
N SER A 75 -11.02 -7.71 3.58
CA SER A 75 -10.43 -8.80 4.36
C SER A 75 -10.19 -10.05 3.51
N TRP A 76 -9.42 -9.90 2.43
CA TRP A 76 -9.11 -11.02 1.55
C TRP A 76 -8.50 -12.18 2.34
N SER A 77 -8.93 -13.39 2.00
CA SER A 77 -8.56 -14.59 2.74
C SER A 77 -7.06 -14.87 2.67
N GLU A 78 -6.51 -15.49 3.71
CA GLU A 78 -5.10 -15.91 3.70
C GLU A 78 -4.78 -16.84 2.52
N ALA A 79 -5.73 -17.68 2.11
CA ALA A 79 -5.59 -18.53 0.92
C ALA A 79 -5.41 -17.71 -0.36
N ALA A 80 -6.21 -16.65 -0.54
CA ALA A 80 -6.07 -15.75 -1.68
C ALA A 80 -4.69 -15.06 -1.68
N LEU A 81 -4.27 -14.53 -0.52
CA LEU A 81 -2.99 -13.83 -0.38
C LEU A 81 -1.80 -14.76 -0.56
N ALA A 82 -1.86 -15.98 -0.02
CA ALA A 82 -0.82 -16.99 -0.17
C ALA A 82 -0.67 -17.43 -1.63
N CYS A 83 -1.79 -17.66 -2.34
CA CYS A 83 -1.78 -18.00 -3.76
C CYS A 83 -1.16 -16.87 -4.60
N MET A 84 -1.62 -15.62 -4.42
CA MET A 84 -1.10 -14.47 -5.16
C MET A 84 0.39 -14.22 -4.88
N ARG A 85 0.84 -14.41 -3.63
CA ARG A 85 2.26 -14.30 -3.26
C ARG A 85 3.12 -15.39 -3.91
N ALA A 86 2.59 -16.60 -4.07
CA ALA A 86 3.31 -17.71 -4.67
C ALA A 86 3.32 -17.67 -6.21
N ALA A 87 2.42 -16.89 -6.82
CA ALA A 87 2.34 -16.73 -8.25
C ALA A 87 3.62 -16.09 -8.82
N LYS A 88 4.10 -16.63 -9.94
CA LYS A 88 5.36 -16.21 -10.58
C LYS A 88 5.16 -15.27 -11.77
N ASP A 89 3.95 -15.21 -12.29
CA ASP A 89 3.59 -14.46 -13.49
C ASP A 89 2.17 -13.90 -13.39
N PRO A 90 1.82 -12.94 -14.26
CA PRO A 90 0.52 -12.32 -14.23
C PRO A 90 -0.67 -13.28 -14.38
N HIS A 91 -0.53 -14.29 -15.23
CA HIS A 91 -1.60 -15.24 -15.48
C HIS A 91 -1.90 -16.08 -14.22
N ALA A 92 -0.86 -16.54 -13.52
CA ALA A 92 -1.00 -17.28 -12.27
C ALA A 92 -1.66 -16.44 -11.16
N THR A 93 -1.33 -15.15 -11.04
CA THR A 93 -2.00 -14.28 -10.07
C THR A 93 -3.47 -14.05 -10.41
N PHE A 94 -3.82 -13.89 -11.70
CA PHE A 94 -5.22 -13.80 -12.12
C PHE A 94 -5.99 -15.10 -11.87
N ALA A 95 -5.35 -16.26 -12.01
CA ALA A 95 -5.94 -17.53 -11.62
C ALA A 95 -6.27 -17.53 -10.11
N CYS A 96 -5.30 -17.19 -9.25
CA CYS A 96 -5.51 -17.05 -7.80
C CYS A 96 -6.63 -16.06 -7.45
N TRP A 97 -6.69 -14.93 -8.15
CA TRP A 97 -7.71 -13.90 -8.00
C TRP A 97 -9.11 -14.43 -8.31
N ASN A 98 -9.25 -15.17 -9.42
CA ASN A 98 -10.54 -15.74 -9.84
C ASN A 98 -10.98 -16.91 -8.98
N GLU A 99 -10.03 -17.71 -8.47
CA GLU A 99 -10.32 -18.87 -7.64
C GLU A 99 -10.70 -18.49 -6.21
N HIS A 100 -9.97 -17.56 -5.58
CA HIS A 100 -10.09 -17.33 -4.14
C HIS A 100 -10.84 -16.07 -3.73
N LEU A 101 -10.98 -15.07 -4.59
CA LEU A 101 -11.80 -13.90 -4.27
C LEU A 101 -13.27 -14.17 -4.57
N THR A 102 -14.17 -13.48 -3.86
CA THR A 102 -15.59 -13.49 -4.24
C THR A 102 -15.83 -12.59 -5.45
N LYS A 103 -16.99 -12.73 -6.09
CA LYS A 103 -17.37 -11.86 -7.20
C LYS A 103 -17.37 -10.38 -6.78
N GLU A 104 -17.89 -10.07 -5.60
CA GLU A 104 -17.97 -8.71 -5.07
C GLU A 104 -16.58 -8.10 -4.85
N GLN A 105 -15.65 -8.89 -4.30
CA GLN A 105 -14.27 -8.47 -4.10
C GLN A 105 -13.58 -8.19 -5.45
N ARG A 106 -13.77 -9.07 -6.43
CA ARG A 106 -13.23 -8.87 -7.79
C ARG A 106 -13.82 -7.64 -8.46
N ASP A 107 -15.13 -7.43 -8.36
CA ASP A 107 -15.81 -6.29 -8.97
C ASP A 107 -15.35 -4.98 -8.34
N ALA A 108 -15.22 -4.93 -7.01
CA ALA A 108 -14.74 -3.74 -6.31
C ALA A 108 -13.29 -3.39 -6.67
N ALA A 109 -12.44 -4.41 -6.76
CA ALA A 109 -11.06 -4.22 -7.18
C ALA A 109 -10.93 -3.88 -8.68
N SER A 110 -11.80 -4.42 -9.54
CA SER A 110 -11.88 -4.05 -10.96
C SER A 110 -12.33 -2.61 -11.16
N LYS A 111 -13.19 -2.08 -10.28
CA LYS A 111 -13.54 -0.65 -10.29
C LYS A 111 -12.33 0.23 -9.95
N ALA A 112 -11.51 -0.19 -8.99
CA ALA A 112 -10.26 0.51 -8.65
C ALA A 112 -9.25 0.49 -9.81
N LEU A 113 -9.31 -0.53 -10.66
CA LEU A 113 -8.52 -0.63 -11.90
C LEU A 113 -9.07 0.25 -13.02
N GLY A 114 -10.39 0.20 -13.25
CA GLY A 114 -11.07 0.95 -14.31
C GLY A 114 -11.09 2.46 -14.10
N SER A 115 -10.88 2.94 -12.87
CA SER A 115 -10.73 4.38 -12.58
C SER A 115 -9.45 5.02 -13.14
N LEU A 116 -8.56 4.27 -13.78
CA LEU A 116 -7.40 4.82 -14.49
C LEU A 116 -7.67 5.27 -15.93
N GLY A 117 -8.69 4.70 -16.58
CA GLY A 117 -8.98 4.91 -18.00
C GLY A 117 -9.88 6.11 -18.30
N GLN A 118 -10.12 6.98 -17.32
CA GLN A 118 -10.93 8.20 -17.43
C GLN A 118 -10.12 9.43 -17.03
#